data_AF-A0A0R0M5E7-F1
#
_entry.id   AF-A0A0R0M5E7-F1
#
_cell.length_a   1.000
_cell.length_b   1.000
_cell.length_c   1.000
_cell.angle_alpha   90.00
_cell.angle_beta   90.00
_cell.angle_gamma   90.00
#
_symmetry.space_group_name_H-M   'P 1'
#
loop_
_entity.id
_entity.type
_entity.pdbx_description
1 polymer ?
#
loop_
_entity_poly.entity_id
_entity_poly.type
_entity_poly.pdbx_seq_one_letter_code
_entity_poly.pdbx_strand_id
1 'polypeptide(L)'
;MKKQIINDSRRCMSCGVFMCMKNTKDTKMGFNWRCINTICNKYRTAVSLFNCSFFDEFNSKPRKIIKAVIHLLRGLSIRKISRIENINKNTLTKVKTAIDIRISLYLRQNKIKLGGPGVVVHVDETMLNHKVIELKDDLKLDRSRKSF
;
A
#
# COMPACT_ATOMS: atom_id res chain seq x y z
N MET A 1 -9.47 17.63 4.81
CA MET A 1 -9.12 16.77 5.97
C MET A 1 -7.65 16.37 5.87
N LYS A 2 -6.76 16.90 6.73
CA LYS A 2 -5.35 16.46 6.76
C LYS A 2 -5.29 15.04 7.33
N LYS A 3 -5.08 14.03 6.47
CA LYS A 3 -4.74 12.68 6.92
C LYS A 3 -3.28 12.70 7.39
N GLN A 4 -3.07 12.95 8.68
CA GLN A 4 -1.76 12.68 9.27
C GLN A 4 -1.50 11.18 9.19
N ILE A 5 -0.33 10.80 8.66
CA ILE A 5 0.06 9.40 8.46
C ILE A 5 0.35 8.73 9.81
N ILE A 6 0.74 9.52 10.81
CA ILE A 6 1.03 9.14 12.19
C ILE A 6 0.37 10.18 13.10
N ASN A 7 -0.22 9.77 14.22
CA ASN A 7 -0.83 10.69 15.17
C ASN A 7 0.24 11.44 15.98
N ASP A 8 0.14 12.76 16.03
CA ASP A 8 1.10 13.61 16.76
C ASP A 8 0.80 13.68 18.27
N SER A 9 -0.44 13.35 18.64
CA SER A 9 -0.88 13.26 20.04
C SER A 9 -1.89 12.13 20.21
N ARG A 10 -1.96 11.58 21.42
CA ARG A 10 -2.89 10.51 21.75
C ARG A 10 -3.41 10.63 23.16
N ARG A 11 -4.72 10.48 23.36
CA ARG A 11 -5.36 10.35 24.67
C ARG A 11 -5.49 8.88 25.07
N CYS A 12 -5.32 8.58 26.35
CA CYS A 12 -5.60 7.25 26.89
C CYS A 12 -7.10 6.98 26.79
N MET A 13 -7.51 5.84 26.24
CA MET A 13 -8.94 5.50 26.10
C MET A 13 -9.62 5.23 27.45
N SER A 14 -8.86 4.97 28.51
CA SER A 14 -9.41 4.66 29.84
C SER A 14 -9.55 5.88 30.74
N CYS A 15 -8.60 6.84 30.69
CA CYS A 15 -8.62 8.01 31.58
C CYS A 15 -8.67 9.36 30.86
N GLY A 16 -8.67 9.39 29.52
CA GLY A 16 -8.72 10.62 28.73
C GLY A 16 -7.46 11.50 28.74
N VAL A 17 -6.50 11.25 29.64
CA VAL A 17 -5.26 12.01 29.75
C VAL A 17 -4.35 11.78 28.53
N PHE A 18 -3.65 12.82 28.10
CA PHE A 18 -2.65 12.70 27.03
C PHE A 18 -1.53 11.73 27.42
N MET A 19 -1.20 10.84 26.48
CA MET A 19 -0.14 9.87 26.60
C MET A 19 1.19 10.50 26.19
N CYS A 20 2.30 9.98 26.73
CA CYS A 20 3.64 10.39 26.33
C CYS A 20 4.29 9.34 25.43
N MET A 21 5.03 9.79 24.42
CA MET A 21 5.84 8.90 23.59
C MET A 21 7.08 8.45 24.38
N LYS A 22 7.38 7.16 24.37
CA LYS A 22 8.53 6.57 25.07
C LYS A 22 9.24 5.57 24.17
N ASN A 23 10.56 5.48 24.32
CA ASN A 23 11.38 4.50 23.61
C ASN A 23 11.03 3.07 24.05
N THR A 24 11.02 2.15 23.10
CA THR A 24 10.74 0.73 23.32
C THR A 24 11.54 -0.12 22.34
N LYS A 25 12.19 -1.17 22.85
CA LYS A 25 13.10 -2.02 22.06
C LYS A 25 12.36 -2.87 21.01
N ASP A 26 11.08 -3.20 21.25
CA ASP A 26 10.33 -4.20 20.46
C ASP A 26 9.16 -3.62 19.66
N THR A 27 9.40 -2.61 18.83
CA THR A 27 8.32 -2.00 18.03
C THR A 27 8.71 -1.75 16.59
N LYS A 28 7.70 -1.53 15.74
CA LYS A 28 7.87 -1.18 14.31
C LYS A 28 8.78 0.04 14.08
N MET A 29 8.89 0.95 15.04
CA MET A 29 9.62 2.23 14.93
C MET A 29 10.54 2.58 16.11
N GLY A 30 10.57 1.79 17.18
CA GLY A 30 11.34 2.08 18.39
C GLY A 30 10.60 2.92 19.45
N PHE A 31 9.34 3.29 19.23
CA PHE A 31 8.56 4.17 20.10
C PHE A 31 7.12 3.70 20.24
N ASN A 32 6.53 3.95 21.43
CA ASN A 32 5.12 3.73 21.73
C ASN A 32 4.55 4.87 22.58
N TRP A 33 3.24 5.08 22.49
CA TRP A 33 2.49 5.91 23.43
C TRP A 33 2.34 5.17 24.76
N ARG A 34 2.58 5.85 25.89
CA ARG A 34 2.36 5.32 27.24
C ARG A 34 1.51 6.24 28.09
N CYS A 35 0.58 5.66 28.82
CA CYS A 35 -0.22 6.40 29.78
C CYS A 35 0.66 6.82 30.97
N ILE A 36 0.63 8.11 31.30
CA ILE A 36 1.39 8.70 32.42
C ILE A 36 0.55 8.94 33.66
N ASN A 37 -0.78 8.81 33.57
CA ASN A 37 -1.67 8.96 34.72
C ASN A 37 -1.54 7.74 35.65
N THR A 38 -0.96 7.94 36.82
CA THR A 38 -0.70 6.89 37.84
C THR A 38 -1.97 6.29 38.42
N ILE A 39 -3.08 7.02 38.41
CA ILE A 39 -4.38 6.58 38.94
C ILE A 39 -5.15 5.75 37.88
N CYS A 40 -4.69 5.76 36.62
CA CYS A 40 -5.32 5.01 35.55
C CYS A 40 -5.04 3.50 35.66
N ASN A 41 -6.07 2.68 35.51
CA ASN A 41 -5.94 1.21 35.41
C ASN A 41 -5.10 0.74 34.21
N LYS A 42 -4.86 1.62 33.23
CA LYS A 42 -3.97 1.41 32.07
C LYS A 42 -2.65 2.19 32.21
N TYR A 43 -2.26 2.58 33.41
CA TYR A 43 -0.98 3.25 33.66
C TYR A 43 0.19 2.46 33.04
N ARG A 44 1.12 3.17 32.38
CA ARG A 44 2.28 2.64 31.64
C ARG A 44 2.01 1.67 30.49
N THR A 45 0.76 1.31 30.22
CA THR A 45 0.42 0.46 29.06
C THR A 45 0.85 1.14 27.76
N ALA A 46 1.36 0.33 26.84
CA ALA A 46 1.88 0.80 25.56
C ALA A 46 0.81 0.71 24.47
N VAL A 47 0.76 1.74 23.62
CA VAL A 47 -0.02 1.69 22.39
C VAL A 47 0.84 2.11 21.21
N SER A 48 0.74 1.35 20.12
CA SER A 48 1.47 1.60 18.88
C SER A 48 1.18 2.99 18.31
N LEU A 49 2.21 3.63 17.75
CA LEU A 49 2.09 4.85 16.94
C LEU A 49 1.16 4.66 15.74
N PHE A 50 1.13 3.45 15.21
CA PHE A 50 0.35 3.07 14.03
C PHE A 50 -1.03 2.56 14.35
N ASN A 51 -1.42 2.54 15.62
CA ASN A 51 -2.72 2.01 15.96
C ASN A 51 -3.84 2.82 15.29
N CYS A 52 -4.80 2.12 14.68
CA CYS A 52 -5.85 2.68 13.82
C CYS A 52 -5.34 3.38 12.54
N SER A 53 -4.13 3.06 12.08
CA SER A 53 -3.60 3.49 10.78
C SER A 53 -3.55 2.35 9.78
N PHE A 54 -3.27 2.66 8.51
CA PHE A 54 -2.98 1.66 7.47
C PHE A 54 -1.92 0.63 7.90
N PHE A 55 -0.90 1.07 8.65
CA PHE A 55 0.21 0.21 9.02
C PHE A 55 -0.10 -0.71 10.21
N ASP A 56 -1.25 -0.55 10.87
CA ASP A 56 -1.63 -1.41 12.00
C ASP A 56 -1.82 -2.87 11.56
N GLU A 57 -2.37 -3.05 10.35
CA GLU A 57 -2.76 -4.33 9.76
C GLU A 57 -1.57 -5.26 9.44
N PHE A 58 -0.32 -4.75 9.45
CA PHE A 58 0.86 -5.48 9.01
C PHE A 58 1.89 -5.65 10.12
N ASN A 59 2.44 -6.86 10.29
CA ASN A 59 3.49 -7.10 11.30
C ASN A 59 4.88 -6.57 10.89
N SER A 60 5.04 -6.11 9.65
CA SER A 60 6.32 -5.58 9.16
C SER A 60 6.53 -4.10 9.47
N LYS A 61 7.80 -3.67 9.46
CA LYS A 61 8.15 -2.26 9.62
C LYS A 61 7.50 -1.41 8.50
N PRO A 62 6.92 -0.23 8.81
CA PRO A 62 6.28 0.66 7.83
C PRO A 62 7.14 0.95 6.61
N ARG A 63 8.45 1.16 6.80
CA ARG A 63 9.40 1.36 5.69
C ARG A 63 9.38 0.22 4.67
N LYS A 64 9.31 -1.04 5.14
CA LYS A 64 9.21 -2.21 4.26
C LYS A 64 7.88 -2.25 3.51
N ILE A 65 6.79 -1.91 4.21
CA ILE A 65 5.45 -1.84 3.60
C ILE A 65 5.39 -0.77 2.51
N ILE A 66 5.93 0.42 2.77
CA ILE A 66 5.96 1.51 1.78
C ILE A 66 6.75 1.10 0.53
N LYS A 67 7.93 0.47 0.70
CA LYS A 67 8.69 -0.05 -0.45
C LYS A 67 7.92 -1.11 -1.22
N ALA A 68 7.25 -2.04 -0.52
CA ALA A 68 6.40 -3.03 -1.17
C ALA A 68 5.28 -2.40 -1.99
N VAL A 69 4.62 -1.36 -1.46
CA VAL A 69 3.60 -0.57 -2.18
C VAL A 69 4.19 0.03 -3.46
N ILE A 70 5.36 0.69 -3.38
CA ILE A 70 6.02 1.28 -4.55
C ILE A 70 6.31 0.22 -5.62
N HIS A 71 6.84 -0.95 -5.23
CA HIS A 71 7.12 -2.03 -6.19
C HIS A 71 5.83 -2.61 -6.80
N LEU A 72 4.76 -2.75 -6.01
CA LEU A 72 3.45 -3.20 -6.51
C LEU A 72 2.89 -2.21 -7.55
N LEU A 73 2.98 -0.91 -7.28
CA LEU A 73 2.54 0.14 -8.21
C LEU A 73 3.37 0.18 -9.50
N ARG A 74 4.63 -0.29 -9.46
CA ARG A 74 5.49 -0.49 -10.63
C ARG A 74 5.22 -1.81 -11.37
N GLY A 75 4.22 -2.59 -10.95
CA GLY A 75 3.84 -3.85 -11.60
C GLY A 75 4.72 -5.05 -11.26
N LEU A 76 5.58 -4.98 -10.22
CA LEU A 76 6.40 -6.12 -9.84
C LEU A 76 5.54 -7.24 -9.22
N SER A 77 5.87 -8.49 -9.55
CA SER A 77 5.19 -9.65 -8.97
C SER A 77 5.52 -9.81 -7.47
N ILE A 78 4.55 -10.32 -6.70
CA ILE A 78 4.71 -10.59 -5.26
C ILE A 78 5.95 -11.46 -4.98
N ARG A 79 6.24 -12.44 -5.84
CA ARG A 79 7.43 -13.30 -5.71
C ARG A 79 8.73 -12.49 -5.80
N LYS A 80 8.81 -11.55 -6.74
CA LYS A 80 9.99 -10.69 -6.92
C LYS A 80 10.16 -9.73 -5.72
N ILE A 81 9.07 -9.11 -5.27
CA ILE A 81 9.09 -8.19 -4.11
C ILE A 81 9.47 -8.93 -2.83
N SER A 82 8.96 -10.15 -2.62
CA SER A 82 9.30 -10.98 -1.47
C SER A 82 10.81 -11.23 -1.38
N ARG A 83 11.46 -11.47 -2.52
CA ARG A 83 12.93 -11.66 -2.59
C ARG A 83 13.69 -10.35 -2.35
N ILE A 84 13.28 -9.25 -2.99
CA ILE A 84 13.99 -7.96 -2.90
C ILE A 84 13.89 -7.35 -1.50
N GLU A 85 12.70 -7.32 -0.90
CA GLU A 85 12.45 -6.63 0.37
C GLU A 85 12.53 -7.56 1.59
N ASN A 86 12.73 -8.86 1.36
CA ASN A 86 12.69 -9.92 2.37
C ASN A 86 11.43 -9.78 3.25
N ILE A 87 10.27 -9.87 2.59
CA ILE A 87 8.94 -9.80 3.20
C ILE A 87 8.21 -11.11 2.92
N ASN A 88 7.51 -11.63 3.92
CA ASN A 88 6.65 -12.79 3.76
C ASN A 88 5.58 -12.52 2.69
N LYS A 89 5.42 -13.47 1.75
CA LYS A 89 4.39 -13.43 0.70
C LYS A 89 3.00 -13.18 1.27
N ASN A 90 2.66 -13.76 2.43
CA ASN A 90 1.35 -13.55 3.06
C ASN A 90 1.14 -12.08 3.45
N THR A 91 2.18 -11.41 3.95
CA THR A 91 2.12 -9.97 4.24
C THR A 91 1.97 -9.16 2.96
N LEU A 92 2.68 -9.51 1.88
CA LEU A 92 2.55 -8.83 0.59
C LEU A 92 1.16 -8.99 -0.03
N THR A 93 0.56 -10.18 0.06
CA THR A 93 -0.83 -10.39 -0.38
C THR A 93 -1.78 -9.50 0.41
N LYS A 94 -1.64 -9.43 1.74
CA LYS A 94 -2.43 -8.50 2.57
C LYS A 94 -2.25 -7.05 2.15
N VAL A 95 -1.01 -6.61 1.89
CA VAL A 95 -0.72 -5.25 1.41
C VAL A 95 -1.42 -4.98 0.08
N LYS A 96 -1.33 -5.92 -0.88
CA LYS A 96 -2.00 -5.78 -2.18
C LYS A 96 -3.51 -5.65 -2.02
N THR A 97 -4.14 -6.58 -1.29
CA THR A 97 -5.58 -6.53 -1.02
C THR A 97 -6.01 -5.23 -0.33
N ALA A 98 -5.21 -4.76 0.64
CA ALA A 98 -5.48 -3.52 1.37
C ALA A 98 -5.39 -2.26 0.47
N ILE A 99 -4.55 -2.28 -0.57
CA ILE A 99 -4.47 -1.24 -1.60
C ILE A 99 -5.67 -1.35 -2.54
N ASP A 100 -5.97 -2.54 -3.06
CA ASP A 100 -7.04 -2.80 -4.02
C ASP A 100 -8.41 -2.35 -3.46
N ILE A 101 -8.67 -2.65 -2.18
CA ILE A 101 -9.88 -2.20 -1.47
C ILE A 101 -9.94 -0.67 -1.42
N ARG A 102 -8.83 0.00 -1.06
CA ARG A 102 -8.79 1.46 -0.94
C ARG A 102 -8.97 2.15 -2.30
N ILE A 103 -8.36 1.62 -3.36
CA ILE A 103 -8.55 2.10 -4.74
C ILE A 103 -10.02 1.90 -5.14
N SER A 104 -10.58 0.71 -4.92
CA SER A 104 -11.97 0.42 -5.27
C SER A 104 -12.96 1.35 -4.55
N LEU A 105 -12.76 1.60 -3.26
CA LEU A 105 -13.56 2.55 -2.49
C LEU A 105 -13.42 3.98 -3.03
N TYR A 106 -12.20 4.41 -3.36
CA TYR A 106 -11.95 5.72 -3.93
C TYR A 106 -12.67 5.90 -5.27
N LEU A 107 -12.59 4.91 -6.17
CA LEU A 107 -13.25 4.94 -7.48
C LEU A 107 -14.77 4.91 -7.37
N ARG A 108 -15.33 4.23 -6.37
CA ARG A 108 -16.78 4.25 -6.10
C ARG A 108 -17.27 5.64 -5.68
N GLN A 109 -16.50 6.32 -4.83
CA GLN A 109 -16.83 7.66 -4.34
C GLN A 109 -16.54 8.75 -5.38
N ASN A 110 -15.49 8.55 -6.17
CA ASN A 110 -15.04 9.46 -7.21
C ASN A 110 -15.17 8.74 -8.55
N LYS A 111 -16.41 8.58 -9.01
CA LYS A 111 -16.68 7.95 -10.30
C LYS A 111 -15.87 8.67 -11.37
N ILE A 112 -14.89 7.98 -11.94
CA ILE A 112 -14.21 8.46 -13.13
C ILE A 112 -15.28 8.52 -14.21
N LYS A 113 -15.62 9.73 -14.68
CA LYS A 113 -16.51 9.90 -15.81
C LYS A 113 -15.73 9.52 -17.07
N LEU A 114 -15.91 8.28 -17.52
CA LEU A 114 -15.51 7.87 -18.86
C LEU A 114 -16.65 8.32 -19.78
N GLY A 115 -16.50 9.51 -20.37
CA GLY A 115 -17.52 10.14 -21.23
C GLY A 115 -18.41 11.16 -20.54
N GLY A 116 -19.08 11.97 -21.36
CA GLY A 116 -20.09 12.97 -20.98
C GLY A 116 -21.39 12.75 -21.76
N PRO A 117 -22.43 13.57 -21.53
CA PRO A 117 -23.69 13.47 -22.26
C PRO A 117 -23.45 13.46 -23.78
N GLY A 118 -23.91 12.41 -24.47
CA GLY A 118 -23.72 12.23 -25.91
C GLY A 118 -22.41 11.55 -26.35
N VAL A 119 -21.53 11.13 -25.42
CA VAL A 119 -20.26 10.46 -25.75
C VAL A 119 -20.35 8.96 -25.50
N VAL A 120 -20.36 8.18 -26.58
CA VAL A 120 -20.21 6.72 -26.51
C VAL A 120 -18.73 6.39 -26.40
N VAL A 121 -18.29 5.97 -25.22
CA VAL A 121 -16.93 5.48 -25.02
C VAL A 121 -16.91 3.99 -25.38
N HIS A 122 -16.42 3.67 -26.58
CA HIS A 122 -16.10 2.29 -26.94
C HIS A 122 -14.78 1.90 -26.26
N VAL A 123 -14.86 0.96 -25.33
CA VAL A 123 -13.69 0.28 -24.78
C VAL A 123 -13.45 -0.95 -25.65
N ASP A 124 -12.54 -0.83 -26.61
CA ASP A 124 -12.16 -1.93 -27.48
C ASP A 124 -11.28 -2.92 -26.70
N GLU A 125 -11.84 -4.10 -26.40
CA GLU A 125 -11.16 -5.15 -25.63
C GLU A 125 -9.91 -5.69 -26.36
N THR A 126 -9.79 -5.46 -27.67
CA THR A 126 -8.72 -6.05 -28.51
C THR A 126 -7.33 -5.47 -28.28
N MET A 127 -7.20 -4.29 -27.67
CA MET A 127 -5.90 -3.63 -27.44
C MET A 127 -5.29 -3.89 -26.04
N LEU A 128 -5.97 -4.63 -25.16
CA LEU A 128 -5.42 -5.00 -23.84
C LEU A 128 -4.54 -6.27 -23.88
N ASN A 129 -4.48 -6.96 -25.02
CA ASN A 129 -3.57 -8.07 -25.29
C ASN A 129 -2.25 -7.59 -25.92
N HIS A 130 -1.52 -6.67 -25.27
CA HIS A 130 -0.11 -6.51 -25.61
C HIS A 130 0.69 -7.69 -25.04
N LYS A 131 0.72 -8.76 -25.83
CA LYS A 131 1.86 -9.67 -25.94
C LYS A 131 3.11 -8.79 -25.90
N VAL A 132 3.88 -8.91 -24.82
CA VAL A 132 5.21 -8.29 -24.72
C VAL A 132 6.05 -8.93 -25.81
N ILE A 133 6.17 -8.27 -26.96
CA ILE A 133 7.19 -8.58 -27.95
C ILE A 133 8.46 -7.97 -27.36
N GLU A 134 9.33 -8.83 -26.81
CA GLU A 134 10.72 -8.46 -26.58
C GLU A 134 11.30 -8.04 -27.93
N LEU A 135 11.56 -6.74 -28.12
CA LEU A 135 12.46 -6.27 -29.16
C LEU A 135 13.85 -6.75 -28.76
N LYS A 136 14.20 -7.97 -29.18
CA LYS A 136 15.59 -8.31 -29.42
C LYS A 136 15.95 -7.66 -30.75
N ASP A 137 16.86 -6.70 -30.67
CA ASP A 137 17.65 -6.25 -31.78
C ASP A 137 18.08 -7.47 -32.59
N ASP A 138 17.71 -7.51 -33.88
CA ASP A 138 18.58 -8.00 -34.94
C ASP A 138 17.97 -7.65 -36.30
N LEU A 139 18.55 -6.60 -36.88
CA LEU A 139 18.58 -6.33 -38.30
C LEU A 139 19.00 -7.60 -39.06
N LYS A 140 18.09 -8.24 -39.80
CA LYS A 140 18.41 -8.88 -41.08
C LYS A 140 17.29 -8.66 -42.10
N LEU A 141 17.60 -7.81 -43.08
CA LEU A 141 17.07 -7.91 -44.43
C LEU A 141 17.21 -9.37 -44.91
N ASP A 142 16.16 -9.96 -45.48
CA ASP A 142 16.17 -10.21 -46.93
C ASP A 142 14.77 -10.49 -47.49
N ARG A 143 14.66 -10.15 -48.78
CA ARG A 143 13.55 -10.20 -49.70
C ARG A 143 13.01 -11.63 -49.88
N SER A 144 11.70 -11.76 -50.12
CA SER A 144 11.15 -12.10 -51.46
C SER A 144 9.71 -12.63 -51.43
N ARG A 145 8.94 -12.07 -52.36
CA ARG A 145 7.66 -12.50 -52.98
C ARG A 145 7.25 -13.96 -52.78
N LYS A 146 5.96 -14.19 -52.47
CA LYS A 146 4.92 -14.52 -53.49
C LYS A 146 3.52 -14.51 -52.88
N SER A 147 2.62 -13.90 -53.65
CA SER A 147 1.17 -13.80 -53.48
C SER A 147 0.49 -14.80 -54.43
N PHE A 148 -0.62 -15.39 -53.96
CA PHE A 148 -1.58 -16.26 -54.65
C PHE A 148 -1.06 -17.63 -55.14
#